data_AF-A0A6P4YA34-F1
#
_entry.id   AF-A0A6P4YA34-F1
#
_cell.length_a   1.000
_cell.length_b   1.000
_cell.length_c   1.000
_cell.angle_alpha   90.00
_cell.angle_beta   90.00
_cell.angle_gamma   90.00
#
_symmetry.space_group_name_H-M   'P 1'
#
loop_
_entity.id
_entity.type
_entity.pdbx_description
1 polymer ?
#
loop_
_entity_poly.entity_id
_entity_poly.type
_entity_poly.pdbx_seq_one_letter_code
_entity_poly.pdbx_strand_id
1 'polypeptide(L)'
;MTLHLAIKNVWSRKQEGMFAALHEGGQALILGGDGRADSPGHSAKYGSYTLMDLRTKKILTLQLVQSNEVGSSNAMEKEGLARAIDFIRRNCTLQIGKIVTDRHLQIAKWIRENLPETCHLYDIWHIAKGLRKKLSALAKQKECEVVGDWTNSIVNHLYWCSTTTREGAGDLVEGKWLSLDNHLHNVHSGHSEAFPQCAHGPLRRQWLKPNTKASVKLSAIITKKSLLKDIRKLSPKYQTAHLEAFHSTINHFAPKWAAFFYMGMLSRLHLAALHHNENCGRGQARNKDGERIYKIRYKKFKKSCTVQAVQGSCTFDYVTELTEEAVRLCEEAIVDDDLMEIPPTLTSTSGADRLNKEAAIQAHRTRFSIDE
;
A
#
# COMPACT_ATOMS: atom_id res chain seq x y z
N MET A 1 2.10 -28.94 15.13
CA MET A 1 1.37 -27.88 15.86
C MET A 1 2.31 -26.99 16.66
N THR A 2 3.29 -27.55 17.39
CA THR A 2 4.21 -26.80 18.27
C THR A 2 4.92 -25.60 17.62
N LEU A 3 5.43 -25.74 16.38
CA LEU A 3 6.07 -24.61 15.69
C LEU A 3 5.11 -23.46 15.37
N HIS A 4 3.86 -23.74 15.03
CA HIS A 4 2.87 -22.69 14.79
C HIS A 4 2.59 -21.93 16.08
N LEU A 5 2.37 -22.66 17.18
CA LEU A 5 2.14 -22.08 18.50
C LEU A 5 3.33 -21.25 18.98
N ALA A 6 4.56 -21.74 18.81
CA ALA A 6 5.77 -20.96 19.13
C ALA A 6 5.82 -19.63 18.36
N ILE A 7 5.52 -19.66 17.06
CA ILE A 7 5.48 -18.45 16.22
C ILE A 7 4.36 -17.51 16.67
N LYS A 8 3.16 -18.03 16.96
CA LYS A 8 2.02 -17.26 17.49
C LYS A 8 2.41 -16.57 18.80
N ASN A 9 2.96 -17.31 19.76
CA ASN A 9 3.35 -16.79 21.07
C ASN A 9 4.43 -15.70 20.95
N VAL A 10 5.51 -15.94 20.20
CA VAL A 10 6.57 -14.94 20.02
C VAL A 10 6.03 -13.70 19.30
N TRP A 11 5.22 -13.87 18.26
CA TRP A 11 4.59 -12.75 17.57
C TRP A 11 3.69 -11.93 18.50
N SER A 12 2.80 -12.57 19.27
CA SER A 12 1.93 -11.92 20.23
C SER A 12 2.71 -11.15 21.30
N ARG A 13 3.74 -11.77 21.91
CA ARG A 13 4.61 -11.09 22.89
C ARG A 13 5.30 -9.85 22.29
N LYS A 14 5.81 -9.96 21.06
CA LYS A 14 6.42 -8.81 20.36
C LYS A 14 5.39 -7.73 20.02
N GLN A 15 4.17 -8.11 19.64
CA GLN A 15 3.07 -7.17 19.39
C GLN A 15 2.69 -6.39 20.65
N GLU A 16 2.51 -7.08 21.77
CA GLU A 16 2.21 -6.47 23.07
C GLU A 16 3.30 -5.47 23.48
N GLY A 17 4.58 -5.85 23.36
CA GLY A 17 5.70 -4.95 23.61
C GLY A 17 5.71 -3.70 22.70
N MET A 18 5.33 -3.85 21.42
CA MET A 18 5.19 -2.71 20.52
C MET A 18 4.03 -1.79 20.93
N PHE A 19 2.87 -2.35 21.35
CA PHE A 19 1.75 -1.53 21.81
C PHE A 19 2.05 -0.81 23.12
N ALA A 20 2.75 -1.45 24.05
CA ALA A 20 3.24 -0.82 25.27
C ALA A 20 4.15 0.38 24.96
N ALA A 21 5.15 0.20 24.11
CA ALA A 21 6.06 1.27 23.70
C ALA A 21 5.34 2.42 22.96
N LEU A 22 4.32 2.12 22.16
CA LEU A 22 3.49 3.14 21.53
C LEU A 22 2.68 3.91 22.57
N HIS A 23 2.11 3.22 23.56
CA HIS A 23 1.32 3.83 24.63
C HIS A 23 2.16 4.79 25.48
N GLU A 24 3.39 4.40 25.84
CA GLU A 24 4.36 5.28 26.51
C GLU A 24 4.62 6.56 25.72
N GLY A 25 4.64 6.48 24.39
CA GLY A 25 4.78 7.65 23.52
C GLY A 25 3.55 8.58 23.49
N GLY A 26 2.36 8.08 23.85
CA GLY A 26 1.12 8.86 23.99
C GLY A 26 0.58 9.49 22.69
N GLN A 27 1.21 9.26 21.54
CA GLN A 27 0.83 9.89 20.28
C GLN A 27 -0.17 9.05 19.50
N ALA A 28 -1.20 9.70 18.95
CA ALA A 28 -2.15 9.08 18.03
C ALA A 28 -1.42 8.31 16.90
N LEU A 29 -1.94 7.15 16.51
CA LEU A 29 -1.32 6.26 15.54
C LEU A 29 -1.36 6.87 14.13
N ILE A 30 -0.27 6.64 13.39
CA ILE A 30 -0.16 7.01 11.97
C ILE A 30 0.07 5.72 11.20
N LEU A 31 -1.00 5.16 10.66
CA LEU A 31 -0.98 3.83 10.07
C LEU A 31 -0.87 3.89 8.55
N GLY A 32 -0.16 2.92 7.99
CA GLY A 32 -0.18 2.59 6.58
C GLY A 32 -0.86 1.25 6.40
N GLY A 33 -1.75 1.15 5.42
CA GLY A 33 -2.46 -0.08 5.10
C GLY A 33 -2.30 -0.48 3.65
N ASP A 34 -1.98 -1.75 3.42
CA ASP A 34 -1.94 -2.35 2.07
C ASP A 34 -2.31 -3.83 2.11
N GLY A 35 -2.99 -4.27 1.04
CA GLY A 35 -3.45 -5.64 0.83
C GLY A 35 -2.56 -6.40 -0.14
N ARG A 36 -2.42 -7.70 0.08
CA ARG A 36 -1.70 -8.61 -0.81
C ARG A 36 -2.53 -9.87 -1.03
N ALA A 37 -2.48 -10.40 -2.25
CA ALA A 37 -2.96 -11.74 -2.58
C ALA A 37 -1.80 -12.73 -2.79
N ASP A 38 -2.04 -14.00 -2.46
CA ASP A 38 -1.11 -15.11 -2.64
C ASP A 38 -0.84 -15.42 -4.12
N SER A 39 -1.84 -15.28 -4.98
CA SER A 39 -1.71 -15.42 -6.43
C SER A 39 -2.25 -14.19 -7.19
N PRO A 40 -1.80 -13.95 -8.44
CA PRO A 40 -2.40 -12.93 -9.31
C PRO A 40 -3.78 -13.35 -9.83
N GLY A 41 -4.67 -12.38 -10.06
CA GLY A 41 -5.97 -12.61 -10.69
C GLY A 41 -7.09 -12.94 -9.70
N HIS A 42 -8.22 -13.43 -10.21
CA HIS A 42 -9.42 -13.67 -9.40
C HIS A 42 -9.42 -15.00 -8.62
N SER A 43 -8.38 -15.82 -8.78
CA SER A 43 -8.25 -17.16 -8.19
C SER A 43 -7.42 -17.22 -6.91
N ALA A 44 -7.13 -16.07 -6.29
CA ALA A 44 -6.42 -16.03 -5.02
C ALA A 44 -7.17 -16.79 -3.93
N LYS A 45 -6.45 -17.67 -3.22
CA LYS A 45 -7.00 -18.41 -2.08
C LYS A 45 -6.89 -17.58 -0.82
N TYR A 46 -5.75 -16.91 -0.64
CA TYR A 46 -5.46 -16.10 0.53
C TYR A 46 -5.16 -14.65 0.17
N GLY A 47 -5.77 -13.75 0.94
CA GLY A 47 -5.45 -12.34 1.01
C GLY A 47 -4.91 -12.01 2.39
N SER A 48 -3.87 -11.19 2.46
CA SER A 48 -3.34 -10.67 3.71
C SER A 48 -3.38 -9.15 3.70
N TYR A 49 -3.92 -8.54 4.75
CA TYR A 49 -3.88 -7.10 4.94
C TYR A 49 -2.90 -6.74 6.04
N THR A 50 -2.01 -5.79 5.77
CA THR A 50 -0.95 -5.37 6.70
C THR A 50 -1.23 -3.96 7.19
N LEU A 51 -1.16 -3.75 8.51
CA LEU A 51 -1.10 -2.41 9.11
C LEU A 51 0.28 -2.16 9.73
N MET A 52 0.92 -1.09 9.27
CA MET A 52 2.23 -0.63 9.73
C MET A 52 2.11 0.73 10.41
N ASP A 53 2.79 0.95 11.53
CA ASP A 53 3.00 2.30 12.04
C ASP A 53 4.06 3.02 11.18
N LEU A 54 3.67 4.08 10.49
CA LEU A 54 4.51 4.77 9.51
C LEU A 54 5.62 5.61 10.14
N ARG A 55 5.59 5.84 11.46
CA ARG A 55 6.70 6.51 12.18
C ARG A 55 7.84 5.54 12.46
N THR A 56 7.52 4.41 13.08
CA THR A 56 8.48 3.37 13.49
C THR A 56 8.81 2.39 12.37
N LYS A 57 7.96 2.33 11.33
CA LYS A 57 8.01 1.38 10.20
C LYS A 57 7.79 -0.08 10.62
N LYS A 58 7.29 -0.30 11.83
CA LYS A 58 6.98 -1.61 12.39
C LYS A 58 5.59 -2.06 11.94
N ILE A 59 5.47 -3.33 11.60
CA ILE A 59 4.21 -4.01 11.37
C ILE A 59 3.54 -4.19 12.73
N LEU A 60 2.36 -3.60 12.90
CA LEU A 60 1.58 -3.76 14.13
C LEU A 60 0.69 -4.98 14.07
N THR A 61 0.10 -5.26 12.91
CA THR A 61 -0.76 -6.42 12.71
C THR A 61 -0.81 -6.82 11.24
N LEU A 62 -1.08 -8.11 11.01
CA LEU A 62 -1.33 -8.69 9.71
C LEU A 62 -2.51 -9.65 9.83
N GLN A 63 -3.49 -9.50 8.95
CA GLN A 63 -4.72 -10.29 8.98
C GLN A 63 -4.83 -11.13 7.72
N LEU A 64 -4.91 -12.45 7.90
CA LEU A 64 -5.10 -13.42 6.83
C LEU A 64 -6.61 -13.65 6.61
N VAL A 65 -7.03 -13.61 5.36
CA VAL A 65 -8.40 -13.86 4.91
C VAL A 65 -8.35 -14.88 3.77
N GLN A 66 -9.19 -15.90 3.84
CA GLN A 66 -9.42 -16.89 2.80
C GLN A 66 -10.61 -16.47 1.94
N SER A 67 -10.54 -16.67 0.63
CA SER A 67 -11.52 -16.12 -0.31
C SER A 67 -12.95 -16.64 -0.13
N ASN A 68 -13.14 -17.84 0.41
CA ASN A 68 -14.47 -18.39 0.74
C ASN A 68 -15.10 -17.76 1.99
N GLU A 69 -14.34 -17.06 2.84
CA GLU A 69 -14.90 -16.29 3.96
C GLU A 69 -15.68 -15.05 3.47
N VAL A 70 -15.34 -14.56 2.28
CA VAL A 70 -15.81 -13.25 1.77
C VAL A 70 -16.38 -13.33 0.36
N GLY A 71 -16.62 -14.55 -0.14
CA GLY A 71 -17.20 -14.86 -1.45
C GLY A 71 -16.32 -14.57 -2.67
N SER A 72 -15.29 -13.71 -2.56
CA SER A 72 -14.36 -13.45 -3.66
C SER A 72 -13.00 -12.91 -3.20
N SER A 73 -11.99 -13.12 -4.02
CA SER A 73 -10.64 -12.57 -3.79
C SER A 73 -10.59 -11.04 -3.70
N ASN A 74 -11.48 -10.34 -4.41
CA ASN A 74 -11.58 -8.87 -4.39
C ASN A 74 -12.10 -8.33 -3.05
N ALA A 75 -12.85 -9.13 -2.29
CA ALA A 75 -13.44 -8.72 -1.01
C ALA A 75 -12.46 -8.89 0.17
N MET A 76 -11.42 -9.72 0.01
CA MET A 76 -10.47 -10.04 1.08
C MET A 76 -9.71 -8.82 1.59
N GLU A 77 -9.40 -7.85 0.74
CA GLU A 77 -8.66 -6.65 1.15
C GLU A 77 -9.47 -5.79 2.13
N LYS A 78 -10.75 -5.57 1.84
CA LYS A 78 -11.66 -4.80 2.71
C LYS A 78 -11.88 -5.52 4.04
N GLU A 79 -12.10 -6.83 4.01
CA GLU A 79 -12.26 -7.64 5.21
C GLU A 79 -10.98 -7.63 6.06
N GLY A 80 -9.83 -7.81 5.42
CA GLY A 80 -8.54 -7.78 6.10
C GLY A 80 -8.27 -6.43 6.78
N LEU A 81 -8.64 -5.30 6.14
CA LEU A 81 -8.58 -3.99 6.80
C LEU A 81 -9.50 -3.95 8.03
N ALA A 82 -10.76 -4.40 7.89
CA ALA A 82 -11.73 -4.36 8.98
C ALA A 82 -11.24 -5.14 10.20
N ARG A 83 -10.77 -6.38 9.99
CA ARG A 83 -10.13 -7.21 11.04
C ARG A 83 -8.91 -6.53 11.65
N ALA A 84 -8.09 -5.88 10.83
CA ALA A 84 -6.86 -5.27 11.30
C ALA A 84 -7.15 -4.05 12.18
N ILE A 85 -8.15 -3.25 11.82
CA ILE A 85 -8.58 -2.09 12.62
C ILE A 85 -9.25 -2.53 13.92
N ASP A 86 -10.10 -3.56 13.87
CA ASP A 86 -10.72 -4.13 15.06
C ASP A 86 -9.67 -4.73 16.02
N PHE A 87 -8.66 -5.43 15.49
CA PHE A 87 -7.51 -5.88 16.28
C PHE A 87 -6.79 -4.72 16.97
N ILE A 88 -6.51 -3.62 16.26
CA ILE A 88 -5.87 -2.44 16.85
C ILE A 88 -6.74 -1.84 17.97
N ARG A 89 -8.06 -1.70 17.75
CA ARG A 89 -8.98 -1.15 18.75
C ARG A 89 -9.06 -1.99 20.04
N ARG A 90 -8.93 -3.31 19.93
CA ARG A 90 -8.95 -4.22 21.09
C ARG A 90 -7.64 -4.21 21.87
N ASN A 91 -6.50 -4.03 21.20
CA ASN A 91 -5.18 -4.21 21.79
C ASN A 91 -4.44 -2.88 22.04
N CYS A 92 -4.97 -1.76 21.56
CA CYS A 92 -4.34 -0.45 21.69
C CYS A 92 -5.40 0.63 21.98
N THR A 93 -5.23 1.35 23.07
CA THR A 93 -6.13 2.44 23.49
C THR A 93 -5.86 3.77 22.78
N LEU A 94 -4.77 3.85 21.99
CA LEU A 94 -4.42 5.07 21.26
C LEU A 94 -5.38 5.30 20.09
N GLN A 95 -5.75 6.57 19.89
CA GLN A 95 -6.55 6.97 18.74
C GLN A 95 -5.81 6.67 17.43
N ILE A 96 -6.54 6.15 16.43
CA ILE A 96 -6.05 6.06 15.07
C ILE A 96 -6.20 7.44 14.41
N GLY A 97 -5.16 8.27 14.53
CA GLY A 97 -5.19 9.64 14.03
C GLY A 97 -5.16 9.72 12.50
N LYS A 98 -4.32 8.90 11.86
CA LYS A 98 -4.15 8.90 10.39
C LYS A 98 -4.08 7.49 9.83
N ILE A 99 -4.65 7.30 8.66
CA ILE A 99 -4.44 6.12 7.82
C ILE A 99 -4.04 6.56 6.42
N VAL A 100 -2.92 6.03 5.91
CA VAL A 100 -2.47 6.20 4.52
C VAL A 100 -2.67 4.88 3.78
N THR A 101 -3.40 4.90 2.67
CA THR A 101 -3.62 3.70 1.83
C THR A 101 -3.43 4.01 0.36
N ASP A 102 -3.47 2.95 -0.43
CA ASP A 102 -3.75 3.01 -1.87
C ASP A 102 -5.13 3.61 -2.17
N ARG A 103 -5.30 4.02 -3.43
CA ARG A 103 -6.57 4.52 -3.97
C ARG A 103 -7.53 3.36 -4.26
N HIS A 104 -8.06 2.73 -3.21
CA HIS A 104 -9.07 1.68 -3.31
C HIS A 104 -10.46 2.17 -2.83
N LEU A 105 -11.46 2.16 -3.71
CA LEU A 105 -12.77 2.78 -3.47
C LEU A 105 -13.53 2.14 -2.30
N GLN A 106 -13.49 0.80 -2.17
CA GLN A 106 -14.21 0.12 -1.09
C GLN A 106 -13.57 0.39 0.28
N ILE A 107 -12.24 0.49 0.32
CA ILE A 107 -11.48 0.84 1.52
C ILE A 107 -11.78 2.28 1.93
N ALA A 108 -11.72 3.22 0.98
CA ALA A 108 -12.04 4.62 1.24
C ALA A 108 -13.48 4.81 1.73
N LYS A 109 -14.44 4.05 1.18
CA LYS A 109 -15.83 4.02 1.66
C LYS A 109 -15.89 3.50 3.10
N TRP A 110 -15.29 2.34 3.36
CA TRP A 110 -15.32 1.70 4.67
C TRP A 110 -14.69 2.57 5.76
N ILE A 111 -13.53 3.18 5.50
CA ILE A 111 -12.85 4.08 6.46
C ILE A 111 -13.74 5.29 6.76
N ARG A 112 -14.35 5.92 5.75
CA ARG A 112 -15.25 7.06 5.95
C ARG A 112 -16.44 6.71 6.85
N GLU A 113 -16.98 5.50 6.71
CA GLU A 113 -18.18 5.06 7.44
C GLU A 113 -17.86 4.53 8.86
N ASN A 114 -16.69 3.94 9.08
CA ASN A 114 -16.34 3.24 10.33
C ASN A 114 -15.27 3.95 11.17
N LEU A 115 -14.57 4.93 10.60
CA LEU A 115 -13.49 5.71 11.20
C LEU A 115 -13.64 7.21 10.88
N PRO A 116 -14.77 7.85 11.25
CA PRO A 116 -15.07 9.24 10.85
C PRO A 116 -14.08 10.27 11.42
N GLU A 117 -13.47 9.97 12.57
CA GLU A 117 -12.48 10.82 13.23
C GLU A 117 -11.06 10.63 12.69
N THR A 118 -10.82 9.59 11.88
CA THR A 118 -9.50 9.28 11.34
C THR A 118 -9.27 10.06 10.04
N CYS A 119 -8.12 10.74 9.97
CA CYS A 119 -7.70 11.40 8.74
C CYS A 119 -7.21 10.35 7.72
N HIS A 120 -8.02 10.11 6.69
CA HIS A 120 -7.67 9.19 5.59
C HIS A 120 -6.99 9.91 4.43
N LEU A 121 -5.77 9.48 4.12
CA LEU A 121 -4.91 10.04 3.08
C LEU A 121 -4.48 8.97 2.07
N TYR A 122 -4.08 9.41 0.88
CA TYR A 122 -3.57 8.56 -0.19
C TYR A 122 -2.05 8.69 -0.35
N ASP A 123 -1.41 7.59 -0.69
CA ASP A 123 -0.03 7.59 -1.17
C ASP A 123 0.08 8.34 -2.51
N ILE A 124 1.03 9.29 -2.60
CA ILE A 124 1.21 10.16 -3.76
C ILE A 124 1.64 9.34 -4.99
N TRP A 125 2.47 8.33 -4.82
CA TRP A 125 3.02 7.52 -5.90
C TRP A 125 1.93 6.81 -6.69
N HIS A 126 0.90 6.26 -6.03
CA HIS A 126 -0.19 5.57 -6.71
C HIS A 126 -0.99 6.54 -7.61
N ILE A 127 -1.23 7.77 -7.14
CA ILE A 127 -1.87 8.82 -7.95
C ILE A 127 -0.97 9.27 -9.09
N ALA A 128 0.31 9.53 -8.82
CA ALA A 128 1.30 9.94 -9.80
C ALA A 128 1.49 8.89 -10.92
N LYS A 129 1.49 7.60 -10.56
CA LYS A 129 1.57 6.48 -11.50
C LYS A 129 0.35 6.44 -12.42
N GLY A 130 -0.86 6.57 -11.86
CA GLY A 130 -2.10 6.64 -12.63
C GLY A 130 -2.14 7.85 -13.57
N LEU A 131 -1.72 9.01 -13.08
CA LEU A 131 -1.60 10.25 -13.87
C LEU A 131 -0.60 10.07 -15.02
N ARG A 132 0.61 9.56 -14.74
CA ARG A 132 1.64 9.29 -15.75
C ARG A 132 1.13 8.37 -16.85
N LYS A 133 0.34 7.34 -16.52
CA LYS A 133 -0.28 6.45 -17.51
C LYS A 133 -1.22 7.21 -18.45
N LYS A 134 -2.06 8.11 -17.91
CA LYS A 134 -2.96 8.95 -18.71
C LYS A 134 -2.19 9.92 -19.61
N LEU A 135 -1.16 10.59 -19.08
CA LEU A 135 -0.31 11.50 -19.84
C LEU A 135 0.43 10.77 -20.97
N SER A 136 0.95 9.57 -20.68
CA SER A 136 1.62 8.73 -21.68
C SER A 136 0.67 8.25 -22.77
N ALA A 137 -0.59 7.98 -22.43
CA ALA A 137 -1.62 7.62 -23.42
C ALA A 137 -1.99 8.82 -24.29
N LEU A 138 -2.08 10.03 -23.72
CA LEU A 138 -2.33 11.26 -24.46
C LEU A 138 -1.17 11.59 -25.40
N ALA A 139 0.08 11.47 -24.94
CA ALA A 139 1.27 11.74 -25.74
C ALA A 139 1.43 10.84 -26.97
N LYS A 140 0.75 9.69 -27.01
CA LYS A 140 0.73 8.78 -28.17
C LYS A 140 -0.34 9.15 -29.21
N GLN A 141 -1.22 10.10 -28.92
CA GLN A 141 -2.23 10.55 -29.87
C GLN A 141 -1.61 11.57 -30.82
N LYS A 142 -2.02 11.52 -32.10
CA LYS A 142 -1.62 12.49 -33.12
C LYS A 142 -1.88 13.92 -32.65
N GLU A 143 -0.88 14.79 -32.78
CA GLU A 143 -0.87 16.21 -32.37
C GLU A 143 -0.87 16.44 -30.85
N CYS A 144 -0.47 15.44 -30.06
CA CYS A 144 -0.39 15.52 -28.59
C CYS A 144 0.99 15.12 -28.04
N GLU A 145 1.98 14.92 -28.90
CA GLU A 145 3.31 14.38 -28.59
C GLU A 145 4.05 15.25 -27.55
N VAL A 146 3.84 16.57 -27.62
CA VAL A 146 4.41 17.57 -26.68
C VAL A 146 4.06 17.29 -25.21
N VAL A 147 2.95 16.59 -24.93
CA VAL A 147 2.57 16.20 -23.56
C VAL A 147 3.61 15.25 -22.94
N GLY A 148 4.33 14.48 -23.77
CA GLY A 148 5.43 13.62 -23.33
C GLY A 148 6.51 14.41 -22.59
N ASP A 149 6.92 15.56 -23.13
CA ASP A 149 7.95 16.43 -22.56
C ASP A 149 7.51 17.10 -21.26
N TRP A 150 6.19 17.24 -21.08
CA TRP A 150 5.59 17.80 -19.87
C TRP A 150 5.39 16.79 -18.75
N THR A 151 5.39 15.49 -19.06
CA THR A 151 4.99 14.43 -18.13
C THR A 151 5.76 14.46 -16.80
N ASN A 152 7.10 14.61 -16.83
CA ASN A 152 7.89 14.65 -15.61
C ASN A 152 7.63 15.91 -14.79
N SER A 153 7.47 17.06 -15.46
CA SER A 153 7.18 18.33 -14.79
C SER A 153 5.83 18.31 -14.09
N ILE A 154 4.81 17.75 -14.75
CA ILE A 154 3.47 17.61 -14.18
C ILE A 154 3.48 16.69 -12.96
N VAL A 155 4.17 15.55 -13.06
CA VAL A 155 4.31 14.62 -11.93
C VAL A 155 5.08 15.26 -10.77
N ASN A 156 6.18 15.97 -11.05
CA ASN A 156 6.93 16.67 -10.00
C ASN A 156 6.10 17.79 -9.36
N HIS A 157 5.27 18.49 -10.14
CA HIS A 157 4.34 19.49 -9.63
C HIS A 157 3.32 18.88 -8.67
N LEU A 158 2.79 17.69 -8.96
CA LEU A 158 1.91 16.96 -8.04
C LEU A 158 2.58 16.67 -6.68
N TYR A 159 3.83 16.19 -6.71
CA TYR A 159 4.60 15.98 -5.48
C TYR A 159 4.84 17.29 -4.74
N TRP A 160 5.21 18.35 -5.44
CA TRP A 160 5.42 19.67 -4.84
C TRP A 160 4.13 20.22 -4.21
N CYS A 161 2.99 20.10 -4.88
CA CYS A 161 1.70 20.55 -4.36
C CYS A 161 1.40 19.90 -3.01
N SER A 162 1.58 18.58 -2.90
CA SER A 162 1.34 17.84 -1.66
C SER A 162 2.40 18.15 -0.59
N THR A 163 3.67 17.97 -0.90
CA THR A 163 4.77 18.07 0.09
C THR A 163 5.01 19.49 0.64
N THR A 164 4.58 20.53 -0.07
CA THR A 164 4.69 21.94 0.39
C THR A 164 3.41 22.49 0.97
N THR A 165 2.39 21.65 1.16
CA THR A 165 1.10 22.06 1.72
C THR A 165 0.88 21.37 3.05
N ARG A 166 0.47 22.14 4.06
CA ARG A 166 0.09 21.58 5.36
C ARG A 166 -1.12 20.66 5.18
N GLU A 167 -1.17 19.60 5.98
CA GLU A 167 -2.33 18.71 6.01
C GLU A 167 -3.61 19.49 6.36
N GLY A 168 -4.75 19.04 5.83
CA GLY A 168 -6.05 19.71 6.00
C GLY A 168 -6.26 20.95 5.14
N ALA A 169 -5.22 21.51 4.49
CA ALA A 169 -5.37 22.65 3.58
C ALA A 169 -5.74 22.19 2.15
N GLY A 170 -6.90 21.53 2.03
CA GLY A 170 -7.40 20.94 0.78
C GLY A 170 -7.51 21.95 -0.36
N ASP A 171 -7.99 23.16 -0.08
CA ASP A 171 -8.18 24.19 -1.12
C ASP A 171 -6.85 24.77 -1.60
N LEU A 172 -5.82 24.81 -0.74
CA LEU A 172 -4.47 25.24 -1.12
C LEU A 172 -3.78 24.22 -2.02
N VAL A 173 -3.84 22.93 -1.69
CA VAL A 173 -3.24 21.89 -2.55
C VAL A 173 -3.96 21.80 -3.90
N GLU A 174 -5.29 21.96 -3.89
CA GLU A 174 -6.09 22.02 -5.11
C GLU A 174 -5.76 23.27 -5.94
N GLY A 175 -5.65 24.45 -5.31
CA GLY A 175 -5.25 25.70 -5.97
C GLY A 175 -3.87 25.62 -6.60
N LYS A 176 -2.87 25.10 -5.86
CA LYS A 176 -1.53 24.82 -6.40
C LYS A 176 -1.58 23.85 -7.58
N TRP A 177 -2.41 22.82 -7.53
CA TRP A 177 -2.54 21.88 -8.63
C TRP A 177 -3.20 22.52 -9.85
N LEU A 178 -4.29 23.25 -9.68
CA LEU A 178 -5.01 23.92 -10.77
C LEU A 178 -4.20 25.05 -11.40
N SER A 179 -3.27 25.66 -10.66
CA SER A 179 -2.31 26.62 -11.23
C SER A 179 -1.49 26.01 -12.38
N LEU A 180 -1.34 24.68 -12.42
CA LEU A 180 -0.68 23.98 -13.53
C LEU A 180 -1.32 24.31 -14.88
N ASP A 181 -2.64 24.48 -14.96
CA ASP A 181 -3.33 24.79 -16.21
C ASP A 181 -2.86 26.14 -16.78
N ASN A 182 -2.78 27.16 -15.92
CA ASN A 182 -2.18 28.46 -16.26
C ASN A 182 -0.69 28.32 -16.63
N HIS A 183 0.06 27.49 -15.89
CA HIS A 183 1.49 27.26 -16.17
C HIS A 183 1.72 26.65 -17.56
N LEU A 184 0.77 25.87 -18.11
CA LEU A 184 0.91 25.33 -19.46
C LEU A 184 1.06 26.44 -20.51
N HIS A 185 0.47 27.61 -20.26
CA HIS A 185 0.42 28.76 -21.16
C HIS A 185 1.24 29.97 -20.67
N ASN A 186 2.22 29.74 -19.79
CA ASN A 186 3.08 30.79 -19.24
C ASN A 186 2.35 31.86 -18.42
N VAL A 187 1.22 31.51 -17.80
CA VAL A 187 0.48 32.40 -16.90
C VAL A 187 0.86 32.06 -15.45
N HIS A 188 1.39 33.03 -14.71
CA HIS A 188 2.00 32.83 -13.38
C HIS A 188 1.30 33.60 -12.24
N SER A 189 0.13 34.16 -12.53
CA SER A 189 -0.69 34.94 -11.61
C SER A 189 -2.18 34.69 -11.87
N GLY A 190 -3.03 35.05 -10.91
CA GLY A 190 -4.49 34.93 -11.03
C GLY A 190 -4.99 33.49 -11.03
N HIS A 191 -4.38 32.58 -10.24
CA HIS A 191 -4.81 31.17 -10.25
C HIS A 191 -6.07 30.92 -9.42
N SER A 192 -5.98 31.07 -8.10
CA SER A 192 -7.12 30.91 -7.18
C SER A 192 -6.94 31.79 -5.95
N GLU A 193 -8.02 31.97 -5.18
CA GLU A 193 -7.98 32.70 -3.90
C GLU A 193 -6.95 32.08 -2.93
N ALA A 194 -6.91 30.74 -2.86
CA ALA A 194 -5.97 30.03 -2.00
C ALA A 194 -4.51 30.07 -2.50
N PHE A 195 -4.28 30.25 -3.80
CA PHE A 195 -2.94 30.31 -4.40
C PHE A 195 -2.89 31.32 -5.54
N PRO A 196 -2.86 32.63 -5.26
CA PRO A 196 -3.07 33.66 -6.29
C PRO A 196 -1.90 33.84 -7.27
N GLN A 197 -0.67 33.48 -6.87
CA GLN A 197 0.54 33.66 -7.69
C GLN A 197 1.56 32.54 -7.46
N CYS A 198 2.45 32.32 -8.43
CA CYS A 198 3.49 31.29 -8.34
C CYS A 198 4.50 31.54 -7.22
N ALA A 199 5.03 30.46 -6.66
CA ALA A 199 6.08 30.48 -5.64
C ALA A 199 7.50 30.29 -6.21
N HIS A 200 7.71 30.64 -7.49
CA HIS A 200 9.00 30.48 -8.17
C HIS A 200 9.33 31.71 -9.02
N GLY A 201 10.62 31.90 -9.29
CA GLY A 201 11.10 32.92 -10.21
C GLY A 201 10.84 32.60 -11.69
N PRO A 202 11.41 33.38 -12.61
CA PRO A 202 11.25 33.18 -14.06
C PRO A 202 11.71 31.80 -14.52
N LEU A 203 10.91 31.15 -15.38
CA LEU A 203 11.21 29.85 -15.96
C LEU A 203 11.47 29.96 -17.46
N ARG A 204 12.49 29.26 -17.96
CA ARG A 204 12.77 29.13 -19.40
C ARG A 204 12.25 27.79 -19.89
N ARG A 205 11.20 27.81 -20.72
CA ARG A 205 10.59 26.61 -21.29
C ARG A 205 9.85 26.92 -22.60
N GLN A 206 9.63 25.89 -23.41
CA GLN A 206 8.62 25.90 -24.47
C GLN A 206 7.23 25.64 -23.87
N TRP A 207 6.38 26.67 -23.90
CA TRP A 207 5.01 26.63 -23.42
C TRP A 207 4.06 26.03 -24.45
N LEU A 208 2.95 25.44 -23.99
CA LEU A 208 1.92 24.97 -24.91
C LEU A 208 1.22 26.18 -25.53
N LYS A 209 0.84 26.04 -26.81
CA LYS A 209 -0.05 27.02 -27.44
C LYS A 209 -1.48 26.79 -26.93
N PRO A 210 -2.19 27.84 -26.49
CA PRO A 210 -3.60 27.76 -26.14
C PRO A 210 -4.44 27.18 -27.27
N ASN A 211 -5.57 26.55 -26.93
CA ASN A 211 -6.56 25.98 -27.88
C ASN A 211 -6.04 24.89 -28.83
N THR A 212 -4.81 24.42 -28.65
CA THR A 212 -4.34 23.20 -29.34
C THR A 212 -5.03 21.97 -28.77
N LYS A 213 -5.18 20.93 -29.60
CA LYS A 213 -5.73 19.63 -29.18
C LYS A 213 -5.00 19.05 -27.96
N ALA A 214 -3.66 19.16 -27.94
CA ALA A 214 -2.83 18.76 -26.80
C ALA A 214 -3.21 19.52 -25.52
N SER A 215 -3.32 20.85 -25.61
CA SER A 215 -3.69 21.72 -24.50
C SER A 215 -5.06 21.36 -23.94
N VAL A 216 -6.10 21.34 -24.78
CA VAL A 216 -7.48 21.09 -24.34
C VAL A 216 -7.62 19.73 -23.66
N LYS A 217 -7.02 18.69 -24.24
CA LYS A 217 -7.07 17.34 -23.66
C LYS A 217 -6.25 17.23 -22.36
N LEU A 218 -5.12 17.92 -22.27
CA LEU A 218 -4.31 17.94 -21.06
C LEU A 218 -5.03 18.66 -19.92
N SER A 219 -5.60 19.84 -20.18
CA SER A 219 -6.44 20.59 -19.24
C SER A 219 -7.59 19.72 -18.71
N ALA A 220 -8.28 18.97 -19.58
CA ALA A 220 -9.35 18.05 -19.18
C ALA A 220 -8.88 16.91 -18.24
N ILE A 221 -7.62 16.46 -18.35
CA ILE A 221 -7.05 15.49 -17.41
C ILE A 221 -6.75 16.15 -16.06
N ILE A 222 -6.16 17.34 -16.07
CA ILE A 222 -5.73 18.10 -14.89
C ILE A 222 -6.94 18.52 -14.04
N THR A 223 -8.00 19.01 -14.68
CA THR A 223 -9.19 19.56 -14.01
C THR A 223 -10.25 18.50 -13.69
N LYS A 224 -9.97 17.21 -13.96
CA LYS A 224 -10.93 16.14 -13.74
C LYS A 224 -11.34 16.10 -12.26
N LYS A 225 -12.63 16.32 -11.97
CA LYS A 225 -13.20 16.35 -10.60
C LYS A 225 -12.77 15.17 -9.72
N SER A 226 -12.70 13.95 -10.29
CA SER A 226 -12.25 12.78 -9.53
C SER A 226 -10.79 12.89 -9.08
N LEU A 227 -9.92 13.44 -9.92
CA LEU A 227 -8.50 13.65 -9.59
C LEU A 227 -8.37 14.74 -8.52
N LEU A 228 -9.11 15.84 -8.63
CA LEU A 228 -9.08 16.93 -7.63
C LEU A 228 -9.48 16.41 -6.23
N LYS A 229 -10.54 15.60 -6.15
CA LYS A 229 -10.94 14.93 -4.90
C LYS A 229 -9.82 14.08 -4.30
N ASP A 230 -9.05 13.38 -5.14
CA ASP A 230 -7.94 12.56 -4.66
C ASP A 230 -6.73 13.42 -4.25
N ILE A 231 -6.46 14.53 -4.97
CA ILE A 231 -5.38 15.48 -4.68
C ILE A 231 -5.54 16.13 -3.31
N ARG A 232 -6.77 16.50 -2.93
CA ARG A 232 -7.10 17.01 -1.59
C ARG A 232 -6.75 16.05 -0.46
N LYS A 233 -6.58 14.76 -0.76
CA LYS A 233 -6.29 13.68 0.20
C LYS A 233 -4.85 13.17 0.12
N LEU A 234 -3.97 13.80 -0.66
CA LEU A 234 -2.59 13.35 -0.75
C LEU A 234 -1.87 13.46 0.59
N SER A 235 -1.21 12.39 1.01
CA SER A 235 -0.39 12.41 2.22
C SER A 235 0.91 13.18 1.96
N PRO A 236 1.17 14.30 2.65
CA PRO A 236 2.34 15.14 2.38
C PRO A 236 3.64 14.57 2.97
N LYS A 237 3.53 13.76 4.03
CA LYS A 237 4.68 13.28 4.81
C LYS A 237 4.87 11.78 4.75
N TYR A 238 3.80 11.01 4.97
CA TYR A 238 3.88 9.56 5.13
C TYR A 238 3.48 8.85 3.83
N GLN A 239 4.21 7.80 3.43
CA GLN A 239 3.96 7.04 2.20
C GLN A 239 3.98 5.53 2.53
N THR A 240 3.43 4.70 1.64
CA THR A 240 3.33 3.24 1.79
C THR A 240 4.53 2.49 1.19
N ALA A 241 5.56 3.17 0.71
CA ALA A 241 6.77 2.53 0.16
C ALA A 241 7.43 1.50 1.11
N HIS A 242 7.35 1.69 2.43
CA HIS A 242 7.84 0.71 3.40
C HIS A 242 6.97 -0.56 3.46
N LEU A 243 5.66 -0.46 3.21
CA LEU A 243 4.78 -1.62 3.05
C LEU A 243 5.13 -2.40 1.78
N GLU A 244 5.42 -1.72 0.66
CA GLU A 244 5.88 -2.41 -0.55
C GLU A 244 7.18 -3.20 -0.30
N ALA A 245 8.11 -2.61 0.47
CA ALA A 245 9.34 -3.29 0.88
C ALA A 245 9.03 -4.53 1.75
N PHE A 246 8.11 -4.40 2.72
CA PHE A 246 7.66 -5.53 3.53
C PHE A 246 6.97 -6.62 2.70
N HIS A 247 6.15 -6.26 1.73
CA HIS A 247 5.54 -7.20 0.78
C HIS A 247 6.59 -7.95 -0.05
N SER A 248 7.76 -7.36 -0.30
CA SER A 248 8.91 -8.05 -0.87
C SER A 248 9.56 -9.00 0.14
N THR A 249 9.65 -8.65 1.42
CA THR A 249 10.10 -9.56 2.50
C THR A 249 9.21 -10.79 2.56
N ILE A 250 7.88 -10.63 2.55
CA ILE A 250 6.93 -11.76 2.53
C ILE A 250 7.24 -12.74 1.41
N ASN A 251 7.66 -12.31 0.22
CA ASN A 251 7.97 -13.26 -0.87
C ASN A 251 9.12 -14.22 -0.55
N HIS A 252 10.01 -13.90 0.39
CA HIS A 252 11.07 -14.81 0.84
C HIS A 252 10.53 -15.88 1.79
N PHE A 253 9.50 -15.55 2.57
CA PHE A 253 8.90 -16.46 3.55
C PHE A 253 7.71 -17.24 2.98
N ALA A 254 6.89 -16.61 2.13
CA ALA A 254 5.70 -17.17 1.49
C ALA A 254 5.72 -16.78 -0.01
N PRO A 255 6.52 -17.47 -0.83
CA PRO A 255 6.58 -17.19 -2.25
C PRO A 255 5.27 -17.55 -2.95
N LYS A 256 4.87 -16.75 -3.93
CA LYS A 256 3.60 -16.91 -4.68
C LYS A 256 3.50 -18.20 -5.50
N TRP A 257 4.62 -18.87 -5.77
CA TRP A 257 4.65 -20.12 -6.54
C TRP A 257 4.39 -21.35 -5.67
N ALA A 258 4.47 -21.23 -4.34
CA ALA A 258 4.21 -22.31 -3.41
C ALA A 258 2.82 -22.19 -2.80
N ALA A 259 2.09 -23.30 -2.72
CA ALA A 259 0.82 -23.38 -2.01
C ALA A 259 1.05 -23.72 -0.54
N PHE A 260 0.32 -23.07 0.35
CA PHE A 260 0.38 -23.33 1.79
C PHE A 260 -1.02 -23.64 2.34
N PHE A 261 -1.06 -24.42 3.42
CA PHE A 261 -2.25 -24.53 4.26
C PHE A 261 -2.42 -23.24 5.09
N TYR A 262 -3.61 -23.02 5.66
CA TYR A 262 -3.95 -21.80 6.39
C TYR A 262 -2.91 -21.46 7.46
N MET A 263 -2.65 -22.40 8.38
CA MET A 263 -1.67 -22.21 9.45
C MET A 263 -0.24 -22.03 8.92
N GLY A 264 0.12 -22.74 7.85
CA GLY A 264 1.43 -22.57 7.20
C GLY A 264 1.60 -21.18 6.59
N MET A 265 0.55 -20.63 5.98
CA MET A 265 0.53 -19.28 5.44
C MET A 265 0.62 -18.25 6.57
N LEU A 266 -0.21 -18.38 7.60
CA LEU A 266 -0.22 -17.48 8.76
C LEU A 266 1.14 -17.45 9.48
N SER A 267 1.71 -18.62 9.79
CA SER A 267 3.05 -18.72 10.40
C SER A 267 4.12 -18.00 9.59
N ARG A 268 4.11 -18.16 8.25
CA ARG A 268 5.10 -17.52 7.37
C ARG A 268 4.94 -16.00 7.33
N LEU A 269 3.71 -15.51 7.43
CA LEU A 269 3.43 -14.07 7.50
C LEU A 269 3.91 -13.48 8.85
N HIS A 270 3.69 -14.18 9.97
CA HIS A 270 4.24 -13.79 11.27
C HIS A 270 5.77 -13.80 11.27
N LEU A 271 6.40 -14.84 10.72
CA LEU A 271 7.86 -14.89 10.58
C LEU A 271 8.40 -13.73 9.75
N ALA A 272 7.73 -13.38 8.64
CA ALA A 272 8.11 -12.22 7.84
C ALA A 272 7.98 -10.92 8.63
N ALA A 273 6.91 -10.77 9.43
CA ALA A 273 6.67 -9.60 10.27
C ALA A 273 7.71 -9.47 11.39
N LEU A 274 8.05 -10.57 12.07
CA LEU A 274 9.13 -10.63 13.07
C LEU A 274 10.46 -10.19 12.46
N HIS A 275 10.83 -10.81 11.33
CA HIS A 275 12.06 -10.46 10.62
C HIS A 275 12.11 -9.00 10.20
N HIS A 276 11.03 -8.48 9.60
CA HIS A 276 10.94 -7.08 9.19
C HIS A 276 11.03 -6.15 10.39
N ASN A 277 10.28 -6.42 11.45
CA ASN A 277 10.25 -5.57 12.63
C ASN A 277 11.63 -5.46 13.25
N GLU A 278 12.35 -6.56 13.44
CA GLU A 278 13.71 -6.51 13.95
C GLU A 278 14.64 -5.67 13.05
N ASN A 279 14.48 -5.80 11.72
CA ASN A 279 15.44 -5.28 10.76
C ASN A 279 15.06 -3.95 10.07
N CYS A 280 13.89 -3.35 10.36
CA CYS A 280 13.41 -2.13 9.67
C CYS A 280 14.10 -0.84 10.15
N GLY A 281 14.72 -0.86 11.33
CA GLY A 281 15.39 0.27 11.97
C GLY A 281 16.91 0.30 11.80
N ARG A 282 17.48 -0.56 10.94
CA ARG A 282 18.93 -0.69 10.80
C ARG A 282 19.59 0.60 10.34
N GLY A 283 20.77 0.86 10.90
CA GLY A 283 21.63 1.94 10.44
C GLY A 283 22.21 1.68 9.04
N GLN A 284 22.73 2.73 8.41
CA GLN A 284 23.52 2.58 7.18
C GLN A 284 24.84 1.86 7.51
N ALA A 285 25.23 0.90 6.67
CA ALA A 285 26.49 0.18 6.77
C ALA A 285 27.68 1.15 6.67
N ARG A 286 28.73 0.87 7.43
CA ARG A 286 29.99 1.60 7.41
C ARG A 286 31.14 0.67 7.01
N ASN A 287 32.13 1.21 6.29
CA ASN A 287 33.37 0.49 5.98
C ASN A 287 34.29 0.44 7.21
N LYS A 288 35.48 -0.18 7.07
CA LYS A 288 36.48 -0.27 8.15
C LYS A 288 36.93 1.11 8.65
N ASP A 289 36.89 2.11 7.78
CA ASP A 289 37.27 3.50 8.07
C ASP A 289 36.12 4.33 8.67
N GLY A 290 34.95 3.70 8.92
CA GLY A 290 33.77 4.35 9.49
C GLY A 290 32.92 5.15 8.50
N GLU A 291 33.26 5.15 7.21
CA GLU A 291 32.53 5.87 6.16
C GLU A 291 31.28 5.13 5.72
N ARG A 292 30.25 5.89 5.32
CA ARG A 292 28.95 5.37 4.90
C ARG A 292 29.04 4.65 3.55
N ILE A 293 28.54 3.42 3.48
CA ILE A 293 28.54 2.61 2.26
C ILE A 293 27.31 2.93 1.40
N TYR A 294 27.56 3.14 0.10
CA TYR A 294 26.52 3.33 -0.91
C TYR A 294 26.65 2.30 -2.02
N LYS A 295 25.52 1.93 -2.63
CA LYS A 295 25.46 1.12 -3.85
C LYS A 295 24.85 1.91 -4.99
N ILE A 296 25.39 1.73 -6.19
CA ILE A 296 24.85 2.30 -7.41
C ILE A 296 23.85 1.29 -7.99
N ARG A 297 22.61 1.71 -8.22
CA ARG A 297 21.60 0.91 -8.89
C ARG A 297 21.30 1.48 -10.27
N TYR A 298 21.61 0.72 -11.31
CA TYR A 298 21.29 1.10 -12.68
C TYR A 298 19.84 0.76 -13.01
N LYS A 299 19.15 1.65 -13.74
CA LYS A 299 17.82 1.36 -14.24
C LYS A 299 17.94 0.39 -15.42
N LYS A 300 17.28 -0.77 -15.35
CA LYS A 300 17.39 -1.84 -16.39
C LYS A 300 17.16 -1.37 -17.83
N PHE A 301 16.35 -0.33 -18.04
CA PHE A 301 16.00 0.19 -19.36
C PHE A 301 16.64 1.56 -19.71
N LYS A 302 17.38 2.18 -18.78
CA LYS A 302 17.98 3.52 -19.01
C LYS A 302 19.41 3.57 -18.48
N LYS A 303 20.30 4.26 -19.18
CA LYS A 303 21.67 4.59 -18.71
C LYS A 303 21.71 5.60 -17.54
N SER A 304 20.70 5.63 -16.69
CA SER A 304 20.68 6.46 -15.46
C SER A 304 20.80 5.56 -14.25
N CYS A 305 21.53 6.05 -13.24
CA CYS A 305 21.71 5.36 -11.97
C CYS A 305 21.07 6.14 -10.83
N THR A 306 20.83 5.44 -9.73
CA THR A 306 20.49 6.04 -8.44
C THR A 306 21.44 5.49 -7.38
N VAL A 307 21.94 6.37 -6.53
CA VAL A 307 22.76 6.00 -5.38
C VAL A 307 21.82 5.62 -4.23
N GLN A 308 22.06 4.47 -3.60
CA GLN A 308 21.26 3.98 -2.47
C GLN A 308 22.16 3.68 -1.28
N ALA A 309 21.76 4.12 -0.09
CA ALA A 309 22.41 3.73 1.15
C ALA A 309 22.32 2.21 1.36
N VAL A 310 23.45 1.57 1.68
CA VAL A 310 23.47 0.15 2.03
C VAL A 310 23.16 0.02 3.52
N GLN A 311 22.17 -0.80 3.87
CA GLN A 311 21.82 -1.06 5.27
C GLN A 311 22.86 -2.00 5.90
N GLY A 312 23.10 -1.85 7.21
CA GLY A 312 23.95 -2.77 7.99
C GLY A 312 23.44 -4.22 7.97
N SER A 313 24.21 -5.15 8.53
CA SER A 313 23.84 -6.59 8.59
C SER A 313 22.47 -6.81 9.24
N CYS A 314 21.75 -7.85 8.79
CA CYS A 314 20.54 -8.26 9.51
C CYS A 314 20.92 -8.94 10.83
N THR A 315 20.06 -8.79 11.83
CA THR A 315 20.05 -9.63 13.02
C THR A 315 18.92 -10.67 12.89
N PHE A 316 19.00 -11.71 13.73
CA PHE A 316 18.07 -12.84 13.74
C PHE A 316 17.71 -13.25 15.17
N ASP A 317 17.64 -12.30 16.09
CA ASP A 317 17.39 -12.57 17.52
C ASP A 317 16.01 -13.19 17.72
N TYR A 318 15.03 -12.78 16.90
CA TYR A 318 13.72 -13.44 16.84
C TYR A 318 13.79 -14.94 16.56
N VAL A 319 14.82 -15.44 15.86
CA VAL A 319 15.00 -16.87 15.60
C VAL A 319 15.44 -17.60 16.86
N THR A 320 16.31 -16.99 17.67
CA THR A 320 16.71 -17.52 18.98
C THR A 320 15.49 -17.64 19.90
N GLU A 321 14.71 -16.56 20.04
CA GLU A 321 13.48 -16.56 20.85
C GLU A 321 12.44 -17.59 20.36
N LEU A 322 12.31 -17.77 19.05
CA LEU A 322 11.45 -18.81 18.47
C LEU A 322 11.94 -20.23 18.79
N THR A 323 13.25 -20.44 18.78
CA THR A 323 13.86 -21.74 19.07
C THR A 323 13.66 -22.10 20.54
N GLU A 324 13.92 -21.15 21.44
CA GLU A 324 13.69 -21.30 22.88
C GLU A 324 12.22 -21.59 23.19
N GLU A 325 11.30 -20.82 22.60
CA GLU A 325 9.86 -21.04 22.79
C GLU A 325 9.42 -22.41 22.26
N ALA A 326 9.94 -22.85 21.11
CA ALA A 326 9.60 -24.16 20.56
C ALA A 326 10.12 -25.31 21.43
N VAL A 327 11.34 -25.18 21.99
CA VAL A 327 11.90 -26.16 22.94
C VAL A 327 11.03 -26.23 24.20
N ARG A 328 10.71 -25.07 24.80
CA ARG A 328 9.84 -24.98 25.98
C ARG A 328 8.50 -25.68 25.77
N LEU A 329 7.82 -25.40 24.66
CA LEU A 329 6.52 -26.03 24.35
C LEU A 329 6.63 -27.54 24.13
N CYS A 330 7.74 -28.02 23.58
CA CYS A 330 8.00 -29.46 23.44
C CYS A 330 8.24 -30.12 24.81
N GLU A 331 9.00 -29.49 25.69
CA GLU A 331 9.32 -30.01 27.03
C GLU A 331 8.09 -30.03 27.95
N GLU A 332 7.29 -28.97 27.91
CA GLU A 332 6.05 -28.84 28.69
C GLU A 332 4.88 -29.65 28.09
N ALA A 333 5.10 -30.33 26.95
CA ALA A 333 4.08 -31.04 26.18
C ALA A 333 2.81 -30.21 25.90
N ILE A 334 2.98 -28.89 25.77
CA ILE A 334 1.87 -27.98 25.49
C ILE A 334 1.42 -28.18 24.05
N VAL A 335 0.17 -28.59 23.92
CA VAL A 335 -0.49 -28.73 22.63
C VAL A 335 -1.45 -27.54 22.46
N ASP A 336 -1.48 -26.99 21.25
CA ASP A 336 -2.40 -25.92 20.89
C ASP A 336 -3.82 -26.50 20.81
N ASP A 337 -4.60 -26.38 21.89
CA ASP A 337 -6.02 -26.75 21.90
C ASP A 337 -6.89 -25.65 21.26
N ASP A 338 -6.30 -24.46 21.11
CA ASP A 338 -6.91 -23.27 20.53
C ASP A 338 -6.66 -23.26 19.01
N LEU A 339 -7.22 -24.27 18.34
CA LEU A 339 -7.39 -24.24 16.89
C LEU A 339 -8.26 -23.03 16.58
N MET A 340 -7.63 -21.88 16.25
CA MET A 340 -8.32 -20.77 15.58
C MET A 340 -9.32 -21.37 14.59
N GLU A 341 -10.55 -20.88 14.53
CA GLU A 341 -11.54 -21.36 13.56
C GLU A 341 -10.97 -21.27 12.14
N ILE A 342 -10.31 -22.34 11.68
CA ILE A 342 -9.68 -22.39 10.38
C ILE A 342 -10.85 -22.40 9.40
N PRO A 343 -10.93 -21.41 8.49
CA PRO A 343 -11.98 -21.42 7.48
C PRO A 343 -11.94 -22.74 6.74
N PRO A 344 -13.11 -23.33 6.44
CA PRO A 344 -13.12 -24.63 5.82
C PRO A 344 -12.42 -24.56 4.45
N THR A 345 -11.88 -25.67 3.97
CA THR A 345 -11.14 -25.68 2.69
C THR A 345 -12.00 -25.17 1.54
N LEU A 346 -11.42 -24.56 0.50
CA LEU A 346 -12.21 -24.09 -0.66
C LEU A 346 -13.08 -25.18 -1.31
N THR A 347 -12.74 -26.45 -1.11
CA THR A 347 -13.47 -27.61 -1.62
C THR A 347 -14.58 -28.10 -0.70
N SER A 348 -14.67 -27.65 0.55
CA SER A 348 -15.72 -28.11 1.49
C SER A 348 -17.13 -27.67 1.06
N THR A 349 -17.24 -26.53 0.37
CA THR A 349 -18.51 -26.04 -0.22
C THR A 349 -18.76 -26.62 -1.62
N SER A 350 -17.83 -27.40 -2.17
CA SER A 350 -17.94 -28.00 -3.51
C SER A 350 -18.66 -29.36 -3.54
N GLY A 351 -19.36 -29.71 -2.46
CA GLY A 351 -20.36 -30.77 -2.45
C GLY A 351 -21.62 -30.44 -3.26
N ALA A 352 -21.75 -29.20 -3.76
CA ALA A 352 -22.71 -28.85 -4.79
C ALA A 352 -22.12 -29.19 -6.16
N ASP A 353 -22.81 -30.05 -6.92
CA ASP A 353 -22.48 -30.57 -8.24
C ASP A 353 -21.60 -29.63 -9.07
N ARG A 354 -20.31 -29.99 -9.22
CA ARG A 354 -19.47 -29.36 -10.23
C ARG A 354 -20.10 -29.66 -11.58
N LEU A 355 -20.65 -28.64 -12.22
CA LEU A 355 -21.12 -28.73 -13.60
C LEU A 355 -20.00 -29.37 -14.45
N ASN A 356 -20.35 -30.43 -15.17
CA ASN A 356 -19.43 -30.98 -16.15
C ASN A 356 -19.12 -29.91 -17.22
N LYS A 357 -18.03 -30.13 -17.96
CA LYS A 357 -17.50 -29.13 -18.90
C LYS A 357 -18.56 -28.73 -19.92
N GLU A 358 -19.35 -29.68 -20.38
CA GLU A 358 -20.41 -29.50 -21.37
C GLU A 358 -21.53 -28.61 -20.83
N ALA A 359 -22.01 -28.86 -19.61
CA ALA A 359 -23.02 -28.06 -18.94
C ALA A 359 -22.52 -26.64 -18.63
N ALA A 360 -21.26 -26.49 -18.23
CA ALA A 360 -20.64 -25.19 -18.01
C ALA A 360 -20.49 -24.38 -19.30
N ILE A 361 -20.11 -25.03 -20.41
CA ILE A 361 -20.05 -24.40 -21.75
C ILE A 361 -21.46 -23.99 -22.20
N GLN A 362 -22.46 -24.84 -22.00
CA GLN A 362 -23.84 -24.53 -22.38
C GLN A 362 -24.37 -23.34 -21.59
N ALA A 363 -24.21 -23.33 -20.26
CA ALA A 363 -24.59 -22.20 -19.42
C ALA A 363 -23.86 -20.90 -19.79
N HIS A 364 -22.59 -20.99 -20.18
CA HIS A 364 -21.84 -19.82 -20.65
C HIS A 364 -22.38 -19.27 -21.97
N ARG A 365 -22.75 -20.15 -22.92
CA ARG A 365 -23.33 -19.78 -24.21
C ARG A 365 -24.73 -19.19 -24.05
N THR A 366 -25.53 -19.72 -23.14
CA THR A 366 -26.93 -19.29 -22.93
C THR A 366 -27.07 -18.10 -21.98
N ARG A 367 -26.01 -17.68 -21.30
CA ARG A 367 -25.99 -16.52 -20.38
C ARG A 367 -26.55 -15.22 -20.98
N PHE A 368 -26.50 -15.07 -22.31
CA PHE A 368 -26.98 -13.89 -23.03
C PHE A 368 -28.08 -14.21 -24.05
N SER A 369 -28.61 -15.44 -24.03
CA SER A 369 -29.83 -15.75 -24.77
C SER A 369 -30.96 -14.97 -24.12
N ILE A 370 -31.44 -13.95 -24.81
CA ILE A 370 -32.74 -13.35 -24.50
C ILE A 370 -33.75 -14.40 -25.00
N ASP A 371 -34.53 -14.96 -24.10
CA ASP A 371 -35.69 -15.77 -24.48
C ASP A 371 -36.59 -14.88 -25.36
N GLU A 372 -36.82 -15.30 -26.60
CA GLU A 372 -37.75 -14.64 -27.55
C GLU A 372 -39.20 -14.77 -27.12
#